data_AF-A0A3C0EHF6-F1
#
_entry.id   AF-A0A3C0EHF6-F1
#
_cell.length_a   1.000
_cell.length_b   1.000
_cell.length_c   1.000
_cell.angle_alpha   90.00
_cell.angle_beta   90.00
_cell.angle_gamma   90.00
#
_symmetry.space_group_name_H-M   'P 1'
#
loop_
_entity.id
_entity.type
_entity.pdbx_description
1 polymer ?
#
loop_
_entity_poly.entity_id
_entity_poly.type
_entity_poly.pdbx_seq_one_letter_code
_entity_poly.pdbx_strand_id
1 'polypeptide(L)'
;KFIESRGRACSVYAAQYLLEALYDANSAEHALTLMTATNDRSWYHMIEQGSTMTLEAWAYRYKSNLDWNHAWATAPLNIIVRKLMGIEPIEPGFTTIRFDPKPASLTDGRLKLPTPLGTIHATFKQGSDGQQTYQLSVPTGINVQMSDEVSAVTRIEKI
;
A
#
# COMPACT_ATOMS: atom_id res chain seq x y z
N LYS A 1 1.15 -19.57 -3.96
CA LYS A 1 2.14 -20.67 -4.15
C LYS A 1 3.07 -20.50 -5.36
N PHE A 2 2.61 -20.53 -6.62
CA PHE A 2 3.53 -20.42 -7.79
C PHE A 2 4.24 -19.06 -7.89
N ILE A 3 3.49 -17.95 -7.79
CA ILE A 3 4.05 -16.59 -7.90
C ILE A 3 5.03 -16.29 -6.75
N GLU A 4 4.68 -16.66 -5.52
CA GLU A 4 5.50 -16.43 -4.32
C GLU A 4 6.88 -17.08 -4.42
N SER A 5 6.98 -18.26 -5.06
CA SER A 5 8.24 -18.99 -5.25
C SER A 5 9.24 -18.31 -6.19
N ARG A 6 8.80 -17.30 -6.96
CA ARG A 6 9.60 -16.64 -8.00
C ARG A 6 10.13 -15.27 -7.59
N GLY A 7 9.81 -14.80 -6.38
CA GLY A 7 10.15 -13.46 -5.92
C GLY A 7 9.67 -12.37 -6.89
N ARG A 8 10.39 -11.24 -6.96
CA ARG A 8 10.07 -10.15 -7.89
C ARG A 8 10.78 -10.30 -9.23
N ALA A 9 10.20 -11.15 -10.08
CA ALA A 9 10.72 -11.38 -11.43
C ALA A 9 10.37 -10.27 -12.43
N CYS A 10 9.34 -9.46 -12.15
CA CYS A 10 8.80 -8.44 -13.05
C CYS A 10 9.57 -7.10 -13.01
N SER A 11 9.28 -6.22 -13.96
CA SER A 11 9.80 -4.84 -14.00
C SER A 11 9.24 -3.99 -12.86
N VAL A 12 9.82 -2.80 -12.65
CA VAL A 12 9.32 -1.81 -11.67
C VAL A 12 7.88 -1.40 -11.93
N TYR A 13 7.51 -1.27 -13.21
CA TYR A 13 6.15 -0.92 -13.63
C TYR A 13 5.16 -2.04 -13.34
N ALA A 14 5.50 -3.27 -13.72
CA ALA A 14 4.64 -4.44 -13.50
C ALA A 14 4.52 -4.80 -12.01
N ALA A 15 5.39 -4.28 -11.14
CA ALA A 15 5.31 -4.50 -9.70
C ALA A 15 4.00 -3.95 -9.10
N GLN A 16 3.40 -2.90 -9.67
CA GLN A 16 2.08 -2.42 -9.26
C GLN A 16 1.05 -3.55 -9.28
N TYR A 17 0.87 -4.18 -10.44
CA TYR A 17 -0.13 -5.22 -10.64
C TYR A 17 0.19 -6.50 -9.87
N LEU A 18 1.47 -6.84 -9.75
CA LEU A 18 1.89 -7.97 -8.90
C LEU A 18 1.45 -7.75 -7.45
N LEU A 19 1.70 -6.55 -6.89
CA LEU A 19 1.34 -6.25 -5.51
C LEU A 19 -0.17 -6.17 -5.32
N GLU A 20 -0.92 -5.54 -6.25
CA GLU A 20 -2.38 -5.54 -6.23
C GLU A 20 -2.94 -6.95 -6.18
N ALA A 21 -2.48 -7.83 -7.08
CA ALA A 21 -2.92 -9.22 -7.14
C ALA A 21 -2.60 -10.01 -5.86
N LEU A 22 -1.46 -9.76 -5.23
CA LEU A 22 -1.11 -10.40 -3.96
C LEU A 22 -2.04 -9.96 -2.83
N TYR A 23 -2.37 -8.67 -2.73
CA TYR A 23 -3.31 -8.18 -1.73
C TYR A 23 -4.74 -8.67 -1.97
N ASP A 24 -5.17 -8.71 -3.23
CA ASP A 24 -6.50 -9.23 -3.60
C ASP A 24 -6.62 -10.74 -3.37
N ALA A 25 -5.49 -11.47 -3.42
CA ALA A 25 -5.39 -12.88 -3.07
C ALA A 25 -5.14 -13.15 -1.56
N ASN A 26 -5.24 -12.13 -0.70
CA ASN A 26 -4.97 -12.21 0.74
C ASN A 26 -3.53 -12.63 1.12
N SER A 27 -2.55 -12.44 0.23
CA SER A 27 -1.11 -12.65 0.48
C SER A 27 -0.40 -11.36 0.91
N ALA A 28 -0.99 -10.60 1.85
CA ALA A 28 -0.48 -9.29 2.28
C ALA A 28 0.95 -9.35 2.86
N GLU A 29 1.29 -10.39 3.62
CA GLU A 29 2.64 -10.58 4.18
C GLU A 29 3.70 -10.75 3.09
N HIS A 30 3.36 -11.48 2.02
CA HIS A 30 4.27 -11.64 0.90
C HIS A 30 4.45 -10.33 0.13
N ALA A 31 3.36 -9.59 -0.10
CA ALA A 31 3.42 -8.27 -0.72
C ALA A 31 4.29 -7.30 0.11
N LEU A 32 4.13 -7.29 1.44
CA LEU A 32 4.95 -6.51 2.35
C LEU A 32 6.43 -6.89 2.24
N THR A 33 6.74 -8.20 2.26
CA THR A 33 8.11 -8.72 2.08
C THR A 33 8.74 -8.23 0.78
N LEU A 34 7.98 -8.17 -0.32
CA LEU A 34 8.49 -7.62 -1.59
C LEU A 34 8.69 -6.10 -1.54
N MET A 35 7.86 -5.36 -0.79
CA MET A 35 8.02 -3.92 -0.61
C MET A 35 9.22 -3.55 0.27
N THR A 36 9.52 -4.37 1.28
CA THR A 36 10.60 -4.16 2.25
C THR A 36 11.89 -4.92 1.92
N ALA A 37 11.93 -5.64 0.81
CA ALA A 37 13.14 -6.34 0.36
C ALA A 37 14.34 -5.39 0.25
N THR A 38 15.54 -5.93 0.44
CA THR A 38 16.81 -5.18 0.41
C THR A 38 17.80 -5.70 -0.66
N ASN A 39 17.35 -6.60 -1.53
CA ASN A 39 18.15 -7.11 -2.65
C ASN A 39 18.24 -6.11 -3.82
N ASP A 40 19.01 -6.43 -4.85
CA ASP A 40 19.23 -5.54 -6.02
C ASP A 40 17.97 -5.25 -6.88
N ARG A 41 16.87 -5.98 -6.67
CA ARG A 41 15.54 -5.68 -7.22
C ARG A 41 14.63 -5.22 -6.11
N SER A 42 15.01 -4.16 -5.41
CA SER A 42 14.24 -3.56 -4.32
C SER A 42 14.13 -2.03 -4.45
N TRP A 43 13.10 -1.44 -3.81
CA TRP A 43 13.06 0.02 -3.63
C TRP A 43 14.11 0.49 -2.64
N TYR A 44 14.44 -0.34 -1.65
CA TYR A 44 15.54 -0.09 -0.72
C TYR A 44 16.88 0.08 -1.46
N HIS A 45 17.14 -0.74 -2.48
CA HIS A 45 18.37 -0.63 -3.26
C HIS A 45 18.44 0.68 -4.05
N MET A 46 17.31 1.23 -4.51
CA MET A 46 17.29 2.57 -5.11
C MET A 46 17.74 3.63 -4.08
N ILE A 47 17.28 3.52 -2.83
CA ILE A 47 17.68 4.40 -1.73
C ILE A 47 19.16 4.22 -1.40
N GLU A 48 19.64 2.97 -1.31
CA GLU A 48 21.04 2.62 -1.06
C GLU A 48 21.99 3.21 -2.11
N GLN A 49 21.56 3.26 -3.38
CA GLN A 49 22.28 3.90 -4.48
C GLN A 49 22.29 5.43 -4.42
N GLY A 50 21.64 6.04 -3.41
CA GLY A 50 21.54 7.48 -3.24
C GLY A 50 20.39 8.13 -4.00
N SER A 51 19.48 7.34 -4.57
CA SER A 51 18.31 7.89 -5.27
C SER A 51 17.31 8.47 -4.28
N THR A 52 16.90 9.71 -4.51
CA THR A 52 15.83 10.38 -3.76
C THR A 52 14.47 10.27 -4.46
N MET A 53 14.45 9.70 -5.66
CA MET A 53 13.26 9.42 -6.47
C MET A 53 13.27 7.97 -6.93
N THR A 54 12.16 7.49 -7.49
CA THR A 54 12.13 6.12 -8.04
C THR A 54 12.83 6.06 -9.40
N LEU A 55 13.55 4.96 -9.66
CA LEU A 55 14.29 4.71 -10.89
C LEU A 55 13.38 4.14 -12.00
N GLU A 56 13.78 4.30 -13.27
CA GLU A 56 13.09 3.70 -14.42
C GLU A 56 13.10 2.17 -14.42
N ALA A 57 14.16 1.58 -13.87
CA ALA A 57 14.37 0.15 -13.73
C ALA A 57 14.96 -0.15 -12.36
N TRP A 58 15.10 -1.42 -11.99
CA TRP A 58 15.55 -1.79 -10.64
C TRP A 58 16.95 -1.27 -10.29
N ALA A 59 17.86 -1.19 -11.27
CA ALA A 59 19.24 -0.71 -11.09
C ALA A 59 19.92 -0.54 -12.46
N TYR A 60 21.05 0.17 -12.48
CA TYR A 60 21.91 0.36 -13.67
C TYR A 60 22.31 -0.95 -14.37
N ARG A 61 22.58 -2.01 -13.60
CA ARG A 61 22.92 -3.33 -14.17
C ARG A 61 21.82 -3.94 -15.04
N TYR A 62 20.57 -3.55 -14.82
CA TYR A 62 19.41 -4.05 -15.56
C TYR A 62 19.07 -3.18 -16.77
N LYS A 63 19.43 -1.89 -16.71
CA LYS A 63 19.24 -0.92 -17.78
C LYS A 63 20.26 0.20 -17.62
N SER A 64 21.32 0.18 -18.45
CA SER A 64 22.41 1.16 -18.32
C SER A 64 22.03 2.58 -18.75
N ASN A 65 20.92 2.75 -19.46
CA ASN A 65 20.39 4.05 -19.87
C ASN A 65 19.13 4.44 -19.09
N LEU A 66 18.96 3.95 -17.85
CA LEU A 66 17.81 4.32 -17.03
C LEU A 66 17.82 5.80 -16.65
N ASP A 67 16.64 6.39 -16.52
CA ASP A 67 16.51 7.65 -15.80
C ASP A 67 16.32 7.41 -14.29
N TRP A 68 16.66 8.43 -13.49
CA TRP A 68 16.63 8.40 -12.02
C TRP A 68 15.40 9.12 -11.45
N ASN A 69 14.39 9.37 -12.28
CA ASN A 69 13.21 10.14 -11.91
C ASN A 69 11.99 9.63 -12.69
N HIS A 70 11.64 8.36 -12.46
CA HIS A 70 10.55 7.72 -13.17
C HIS A 70 9.38 7.37 -12.26
N ALA A 71 8.27 8.08 -12.42
CA ALA A 71 7.09 7.93 -11.57
C ALA A 71 6.43 6.54 -11.67
N TRP A 72 6.66 5.78 -12.74
CA TRP A 72 6.01 4.46 -12.90
C TRP A 72 6.47 3.39 -11.91
N ALA A 73 7.53 3.68 -11.14
CA ALA A 73 8.10 2.79 -10.15
C ALA A 73 7.59 3.11 -8.74
N THR A 74 6.64 4.03 -8.63
CA THR A 74 6.01 4.46 -7.36
C THR A 74 4.93 3.49 -6.86
N ALA A 75 4.93 2.23 -7.30
CA ALA A 75 3.96 1.24 -6.88
C ALA A 75 3.72 1.19 -5.35
N PRO A 76 4.74 1.28 -4.47
CA PRO A 76 4.53 1.30 -3.03
C PRO A 76 3.58 2.42 -2.58
N LEU A 77 3.60 3.59 -3.22
CA LEU A 77 2.70 4.70 -2.87
C LEU A 77 1.24 4.29 -3.04
N ASN A 78 0.89 3.71 -4.19
CA ASN A 78 -0.47 3.27 -4.47
C ASN A 78 -0.88 2.10 -3.56
N ILE A 79 0.01 1.14 -3.37
CA ILE A 79 -0.24 -0.07 -2.58
C ILE A 79 -0.40 0.25 -1.09
N ILE A 80 0.43 1.15 -0.55
CA ILE A 80 0.33 1.58 0.85
C ILE A 80 -1.05 2.19 1.10
N VAL A 81 -1.51 3.10 0.24
CA VAL A 81 -2.81 3.77 0.42
C VAL A 81 -3.98 2.81 0.21
N ARG A 82 -3.99 2.12 -0.93
CA ARG A 82 -5.16 1.36 -1.38
C ARG A 82 -5.30 0.00 -0.71
N LYS A 83 -4.19 -0.69 -0.46
CA LYS A 83 -4.22 -2.08 -0.03
C LYS A 83 -3.75 -2.26 1.41
N LEU A 84 -2.60 -1.70 1.77
CA LEU A 84 -2.06 -1.81 3.14
C LEU A 84 -2.93 -1.05 4.14
N MET A 85 -3.15 0.24 3.91
CA MET A 85 -4.08 1.08 4.68
C MET A 85 -5.54 0.84 4.30
N GLY A 86 -5.78 0.14 3.19
CA GLY A 86 -7.08 -0.38 2.80
C GLY A 86 -8.10 0.63 2.30
N ILE A 87 -7.69 1.84 1.88
CA ILE A 87 -8.62 2.90 1.45
C ILE A 87 -8.67 2.98 -0.08
N GLU A 88 -9.76 2.52 -0.67
CA GLU A 88 -9.97 2.53 -2.12
C GLU A 88 -11.25 3.31 -2.48
N PRO A 89 -11.19 4.30 -3.40
CA PRO A 89 -12.40 4.87 -3.94
C PRO A 89 -13.11 3.83 -4.82
N ILE A 90 -14.37 3.54 -4.51
CA ILE A 90 -15.21 2.63 -5.31
C ILE A 90 -16.27 3.39 -6.11
N GLU A 91 -16.39 4.69 -5.88
CA GLU A 91 -17.13 5.63 -6.70
C GLU A 91 -16.25 6.84 -7.07
N PRO A 92 -16.47 7.46 -8.25
CA PRO A 92 -15.74 8.65 -8.68
C PRO A 92 -15.81 9.78 -7.64
N GLY A 93 -14.69 10.48 -7.44
CA GLY A 93 -14.64 11.64 -6.54
C GLY A 93 -14.62 11.30 -5.05
N PHE A 94 -14.39 10.03 -4.67
CA PHE A 94 -14.35 9.57 -3.27
C PHE A 94 -15.71 9.69 -2.54
N THR A 95 -16.83 9.76 -3.26
CA THR A 95 -18.17 9.76 -2.64
C THR A 95 -18.44 8.50 -1.82
N THR A 96 -17.85 7.38 -2.26
CA THR A 96 -17.83 6.12 -1.51
C THR A 96 -16.44 5.49 -1.59
N ILE A 97 -15.95 5.03 -0.44
CA ILE A 97 -14.72 4.26 -0.31
C ILE A 97 -14.99 2.87 0.22
N ARG A 98 -14.14 1.91 -0.15
CA ARG A 98 -13.92 0.68 0.59
C ARG A 98 -12.86 0.92 1.67
N PHE A 99 -13.09 0.37 2.85
CA PHE A 99 -12.11 0.26 3.93
C PHE A 99 -11.86 -1.21 4.26
N ASP A 100 -10.70 -1.72 3.84
CA ASP A 100 -10.26 -3.12 4.03
C ASP A 100 -8.73 -3.16 4.31
N PRO A 101 -8.30 -2.75 5.51
CA PRO A 101 -6.88 -2.64 5.85
C PRO A 101 -6.21 -4.00 5.98
N LYS A 102 -5.03 -4.15 5.35
CA LYS A 102 -4.22 -5.38 5.37
C LYS A 102 -2.77 -5.05 5.76
N PRO A 103 -2.51 -4.68 7.03
CA PRO A 103 -1.19 -4.23 7.48
C PRO A 103 -0.13 -5.33 7.54
N ALA A 104 -0.55 -6.61 7.43
CA ALA A 104 0.30 -7.77 7.58
C ALA A 104 1.04 -7.75 8.94
N SER A 105 2.34 -8.02 8.98
CA SER A 105 3.16 -8.00 10.20
C SER A 105 3.48 -6.61 10.77
N LEU A 106 3.01 -5.51 10.16
CA LEU A 106 3.20 -4.17 10.72
C LEU A 106 2.39 -3.95 12.00
N THR A 107 3.01 -3.33 12.99
CA THR A 107 2.40 -3.09 14.32
C THR A 107 1.63 -1.79 14.40
N ASP A 108 1.95 -0.81 13.57
CA ASP A 108 1.25 0.47 13.53
C ASP A 108 1.43 1.19 12.19
N GLY A 109 0.53 2.12 11.91
CA GLY A 109 0.62 2.98 10.75
C GLY A 109 -0.37 4.13 10.82
N ARG A 110 -0.04 5.23 10.13
CA ARG A 110 -0.87 6.43 10.04
C ARG A 110 -0.85 6.98 8.62
N LEU A 111 -2.02 7.36 8.14
CA LEU A 111 -2.21 7.94 6.81
C LEU A 111 -3.03 9.24 6.93
N LYS A 112 -2.58 10.23 6.16
CA LYS A 112 -3.35 11.43 5.82
C LYS A 112 -3.56 11.41 4.31
N LEU A 113 -4.80 11.20 3.87
CA LEU A 113 -5.15 11.07 2.46
C LEU A 113 -6.03 12.25 2.03
N PRO A 114 -5.48 13.25 1.33
CA PRO A 114 -6.27 14.31 0.72
C PRO A 114 -7.21 13.72 -0.34
N THR A 115 -8.48 14.09 -0.29
CA THR A 115 -9.49 13.76 -1.31
C THR A 115 -10.24 15.03 -1.73
N PRO A 116 -11.02 15.00 -2.83
CA PRO A 116 -11.85 16.14 -3.22
C PRO A 116 -12.86 16.61 -2.16
N LEU A 117 -13.30 15.71 -1.28
CA LEU A 117 -14.31 16.00 -0.24
C LEU A 117 -13.71 16.33 1.12
N GLY A 118 -12.39 16.43 1.22
CA GLY A 118 -11.66 16.66 2.47
C GLY A 118 -10.59 15.60 2.73
N THR A 119 -9.90 15.71 3.85
CA THR A 119 -8.83 14.78 4.20
C THR A 119 -9.36 13.61 5.00
N ILE A 120 -9.08 12.38 4.57
CA ILE A 120 -9.28 11.18 5.38
C ILE A 120 -8.05 10.98 6.26
N HIS A 121 -8.27 10.69 7.54
CA HIS A 121 -7.24 10.27 8.47
C HIS A 121 -7.47 8.81 8.85
N ALA A 122 -6.45 7.97 8.72
CA ALA A 122 -6.54 6.56 9.08
C ALA A 122 -5.36 6.16 9.93
N THR A 123 -5.61 5.35 10.95
CA THR A 123 -4.55 4.74 11.76
C THR A 123 -4.86 3.27 12.01
N PHE A 124 -3.83 2.47 12.17
CA PHE A 124 -3.95 1.12 12.72
C PHE A 124 -2.90 0.90 13.81
N LYS A 125 -3.22 0.02 14.76
CA LYS A 125 -2.31 -0.45 15.79
C LYS A 125 -2.60 -1.91 16.16
N GLN A 126 -1.54 -2.66 16.40
CA GLN A 126 -1.59 -4.01 16.95
C GLN A 126 -1.58 -3.95 18.49
N GLY A 127 -2.60 -4.57 19.10
CA GLY A 127 -2.67 -4.79 20.54
C GLY A 127 -1.69 -5.85 21.02
N SER A 128 -1.53 -5.95 22.35
CA SER A 128 -0.68 -7.00 22.97
C SER A 128 -1.21 -8.42 22.75
N ASP A 129 -2.50 -8.56 22.42
CA ASP A 129 -3.17 -9.79 22.02
C ASP A 129 -2.96 -10.15 20.54
N GLY A 130 -2.21 -9.32 19.79
CA GLY A 130 -1.97 -9.48 18.36
C GLY A 130 -3.11 -8.98 17.48
N GLN A 131 -4.23 -8.51 18.05
CA GLN A 131 -5.36 -8.00 17.29
C GLN A 131 -5.05 -6.61 16.73
N GLN A 132 -5.41 -6.40 15.46
CA GLN A 132 -5.31 -5.08 14.82
C GLN A 132 -6.59 -4.28 15.09
N THR A 133 -6.41 -3.02 15.47
CA THR A 133 -7.50 -2.05 15.66
C THR A 133 -7.30 -0.85 14.76
N TYR A 134 -8.41 -0.25 14.30
CA TYR A 134 -8.38 0.83 13.32
C TYR A 134 -9.12 2.07 13.81
N GLN A 135 -8.64 3.24 13.40
CA GLN A 135 -9.37 4.50 13.56
C GLN A 135 -9.42 5.22 12.23
N LEU A 136 -10.60 5.69 11.86
CA LEU A 136 -10.86 6.37 10.59
C LEU A 136 -11.67 7.64 10.83
N SER A 137 -11.09 8.81 10.55
CA SER A 137 -11.80 10.08 10.50
C SER A 137 -12.07 10.44 9.03
N VAL A 138 -13.34 10.57 8.69
CA VAL A 138 -13.80 10.66 7.30
C VAL A 138 -14.68 11.90 7.11
N PRO A 139 -14.45 12.72 6.08
CA PRO A 139 -15.36 13.80 5.74
C PRO A 139 -16.82 13.33 5.62
N THR A 140 -17.74 14.13 6.13
CA THR A 140 -19.18 13.79 6.21
C THR A 140 -19.78 13.31 4.87
N GLY A 141 -19.32 13.86 3.74
CA GLY A 141 -19.78 13.49 2.39
C GLY A 141 -19.23 12.18 1.79
N ILE A 142 -18.38 11.45 2.51
CA ILE A 142 -17.79 10.18 2.03
C ILE A 142 -18.44 9.00 2.74
N ASN A 143 -19.06 8.09 2.00
CA ASN A 143 -19.56 6.82 2.52
C ASN A 143 -18.44 5.80 2.64
N VAL A 144 -18.51 4.92 3.65
CA VAL A 144 -17.49 3.89 3.90
C VAL A 144 -18.15 2.51 3.86
N GLN A 145 -17.66 1.64 2.98
CA GLN A 145 -18.03 0.23 2.92
C GLN A 145 -16.90 -0.62 3.53
N MET A 146 -17.24 -1.53 4.44
CA MET A 146 -16.31 -2.50 5.04
C MET A 146 -17.04 -3.79 5.40
N SER A 147 -16.31 -4.89 5.63
CA SER A 147 -16.91 -6.12 6.14
C SER A 147 -17.29 -5.98 7.62
N ASP A 148 -18.17 -6.87 8.10
CA ASP A 148 -18.54 -6.90 9.51
C ASP A 148 -17.34 -7.15 10.42
N GLU A 149 -16.37 -7.99 10.00
CA GLU A 149 -15.17 -8.25 10.78
C GLU A 149 -14.30 -6.99 10.92
N VAL A 150 -14.11 -6.23 9.84
CA VAL A 150 -13.37 -4.97 9.89
C VAL A 150 -14.12 -3.93 10.71
N SER A 151 -15.45 -3.84 10.56
CA SER A 151 -16.27 -2.90 11.31
C SER A 151 -16.19 -3.14 12.82
N ALA A 152 -16.12 -4.40 13.26
CA ALA A 152 -16.07 -4.76 14.68
C ALA A 152 -14.82 -4.22 15.41
N VAL A 153 -13.73 -3.99 14.68
CA VAL A 153 -12.44 -3.51 15.22
C VAL A 153 -12.06 -2.11 14.73
N THR A 154 -13.00 -1.39 14.11
CA THR A 154 -12.80 -0.05 13.55
C THR A 154 -13.65 0.99 14.27
N ARG A 155 -12.99 2.05 14.75
CA ARG A 155 -13.70 3.27 15.20
C ARG A 155 -13.75 4.27 14.06
N ILE A 156 -14.96 4.73 13.72
CA ILE A 156 -15.17 5.74 12.68
C ILE A 156 -15.70 7.03 13.28
N GLU A 157 -15.14 8.15 12.83
CA GLU A 157 -15.58 9.50 13.16
C GLU A 157 -15.87 10.26 11.86
N LYS A 158 -16.99 11.00 11.84
CA LYS A 158 -17.30 11.92 10.75
C LYS A 158 -16.75 13.30 11.10
N ILE A 159 -16.07 13.92 10.14
CA ILE A 159 -15.49 15.28 10.24
C ILE A 159 -15.97 16.20 9.12
#